data_AF-A0A8T4NM44-F1
#
_entry.id   AF-A0A8T4NM44-F1
#
_cell.length_a   1.000
_cell.length_b   1.000
_cell.length_c   1.000
_cell.angle_alpha   90.00
_cell.angle_beta   90.00
_cell.angle_gamma   90.00
#
_symmetry.space_group_name_H-M   'P 1'
#
loop_
_entity.id
_entity.type
_entity.pdbx_description
1 polymer ?
#
loop_
_entity_poly.entity_id
_entity_poly.type
_entity_poly.pdbx_seq_one_letter_code
_entity_poly.pdbx_strand_id
1 'polypeptide(L)'
;MKIAPYVERLEKSKEYKDFRKKYKNSFMAVGFFVLDLELGKNIHQLDFYVPSEKKIAAFTLDSGVKVQLLETMNNKVPEKLDMNTNVDLDALHGILEDEMKNRNITDEIKKIVAILQNIDGKKLWNLNCVLSGMQILRAHVDDASKSVLKMERLSMMDLMQKVPGNMLKEAVKGKMSKDDVKSELGKLDKMEEEIEKEKKELAFELEKKESIAKEEKEAKKQAKPKMNKK
;
A
#
# COMPACT_ATOMS: atom_id res chain seq x y z
N MET A 1 -11.88 5.92 -9.14
CA MET A 1 -12.54 5.07 -8.13
C MET A 1 -12.60 5.83 -6.81
N LYS A 2 -13.75 5.79 -6.13
CA LYS A 2 -13.91 6.35 -4.78
C LYS A 2 -13.23 5.47 -3.73
N ILE A 3 -13.08 5.98 -2.50
CA ILE A 3 -12.54 5.17 -1.40
C ILE A 3 -13.53 4.14 -0.85
N ALA A 4 -14.84 4.34 -1.07
CA ALA A 4 -15.91 3.53 -0.49
C ALA A 4 -15.80 2.02 -0.77
N PRO A 5 -15.46 1.54 -2.00
CA PRO A 5 -15.30 0.11 -2.27
C PRO A 5 -14.22 -0.57 -1.42
N TYR A 6 -13.14 0.14 -1.09
CA TYR A 6 -12.06 -0.37 -0.24
C TYR A 6 -12.54 -0.53 1.21
N VAL A 7 -13.33 0.42 1.69
CA VAL A 7 -13.93 0.36 3.02
C VAL A 7 -14.93 -0.79 3.09
N GLU A 8 -15.82 -0.93 2.11
CA GLU A 8 -16.78 -2.05 2.08
C GLU A 8 -16.08 -3.42 2.06
N ARG A 9 -14.98 -3.54 1.31
CA ARG A 9 -14.16 -4.75 1.28
C ARG A 9 -13.56 -5.03 2.65
N LEU A 10 -13.04 -4.01 3.33
CA LEU A 10 -12.50 -4.13 4.67
C LEU A 10 -13.57 -4.54 5.68
N GLU A 11 -14.75 -3.91 5.64
CA GLU A 11 -15.85 -4.20 6.58
C GLU A 11 -16.37 -5.63 6.49
N LYS A 12 -16.29 -6.24 5.31
CA LYS A 12 -16.68 -7.64 5.08
C LYS A 12 -15.66 -8.63 5.63
N SER A 13 -14.40 -8.22 5.80
CA SER A 13 -13.30 -9.07 6.23
C SER A 13 -13.44 -9.56 7.68
N LYS A 14 -12.89 -10.75 7.96
CA LYS A 14 -12.90 -11.32 9.32
C LYS A 14 -11.99 -10.53 10.25
N GLU A 15 -10.82 -10.14 9.75
CA GLU A 15 -9.79 -9.38 10.45
C GLU A 15 -10.36 -8.05 10.97
N TYR A 16 -11.10 -7.33 10.15
CA TYR A 16 -11.73 -6.09 10.57
C TYR A 16 -12.84 -6.31 11.60
N LYS A 17 -13.69 -7.32 11.41
CA LYS A 17 -14.75 -7.66 12.38
C LYS A 17 -14.17 -8.01 13.75
N ASP A 18 -13.09 -8.79 13.77
CA ASP A 18 -12.41 -9.17 15.01
C ASP A 18 -11.67 -7.97 15.64
N PHE A 19 -11.06 -7.11 14.83
CA PHE A 19 -10.50 -5.84 15.26
C PHE A 19 -11.56 -4.93 15.92
N ARG A 20 -12.73 -4.77 15.30
CA ARG A 20 -13.82 -3.92 15.82
C ARG A 20 -14.43 -4.46 17.11
N LYS A 21 -14.46 -5.78 17.30
CA LYS A 21 -14.86 -6.38 18.60
C LYS A 21 -13.89 -6.01 19.71
N LYS A 22 -12.58 -6.05 19.42
CA LYS A 22 -11.50 -5.74 20.37
C LYS A 22 -11.37 -4.24 20.65
N TYR A 23 -11.48 -3.40 19.62
CA TYR A 23 -11.24 -1.96 19.66
C TYR A 23 -12.46 -1.16 19.22
N LYS A 24 -13.50 -1.14 20.06
CA LYS A 24 -14.80 -0.50 19.74
C LYS A 24 -14.72 1.01 19.54
N ASN A 25 -13.79 1.68 20.21
CA ASN A 25 -13.56 3.13 20.11
C ASN A 25 -12.58 3.53 19.00
N SER A 26 -12.11 2.57 18.19
CA SER A 26 -11.26 2.88 17.05
C SER A 26 -12.02 3.68 15.98
N PHE A 27 -11.31 4.46 15.18
CA PHE A 27 -11.88 5.19 14.06
C PHE A 27 -10.89 5.32 12.92
N MET A 28 -11.39 5.39 11.68
CA MET A 28 -10.56 5.60 10.50
C MET A 28 -9.94 7.00 10.58
N ALA A 29 -8.62 7.07 10.43
CA ALA A 29 -7.85 8.30 10.53
C ALA A 29 -7.26 8.70 9.19
N VAL A 30 -6.75 7.73 8.42
CA VAL A 30 -6.01 7.99 7.19
C VAL A 30 -6.35 6.93 6.13
N GLY A 31 -6.47 7.36 4.88
CA GLY A 31 -6.41 6.49 3.71
C GLY A 31 -5.06 6.67 3.01
N PHE A 32 -4.30 5.59 2.85
CA PHE A 32 -2.98 5.60 2.20
C PHE A 32 -3.03 4.79 0.92
N PHE A 33 -2.68 5.42 -0.19
CA PHE A 33 -2.79 4.84 -1.52
C PHE A 33 -1.50 5.06 -2.30
N VAL A 34 -0.94 3.99 -2.86
CA VAL A 34 0.16 4.07 -3.81
C VAL A 34 -0.39 3.67 -5.16
N LEU A 35 -0.32 4.59 -6.11
CA LEU A 35 -0.67 4.37 -7.51
C LEU A 35 0.64 4.29 -8.30
N ASP A 36 0.99 3.08 -8.72
CA ASP A 36 2.18 2.85 -9.54
C ASP A 36 1.74 2.83 -11.01
N LEU A 37 2.00 3.92 -11.72
CA LEU A 37 1.53 4.13 -13.09
C LEU A 37 2.41 3.41 -14.11
N GLU A 38 3.60 2.95 -13.71
CA GLU A 38 4.51 2.21 -14.59
C GLU A 38 4.26 0.70 -14.50
N LEU A 39 4.20 0.15 -13.28
CA LEU A 39 4.10 -1.29 -13.05
C LEU A 39 2.66 -1.76 -12.77
N GLY A 40 1.72 -0.83 -12.56
CA GLY A 40 0.34 -1.15 -12.18
C GLY A 40 0.21 -1.77 -10.78
N LYS A 41 1.29 -1.74 -9.98
CA LYS A 41 1.35 -2.30 -8.63
C LYS A 41 0.82 -1.29 -7.60
N ASN A 42 -0.50 -1.27 -7.44
CA ASN A 42 -1.14 -0.38 -6.49
C ASN A 42 -1.12 -0.96 -5.08
N ILE A 43 -1.06 -0.07 -4.08
CA ILE A 43 -1.19 -0.41 -2.66
C ILE A 43 -2.33 0.41 -2.08
N HIS A 44 -3.26 -0.24 -1.40
CA HIS A 44 -4.38 0.40 -0.72
C HIS A 44 -4.35 0.01 0.75
N GLN A 45 -4.21 1.03 1.60
CA GLN A 45 -4.14 0.87 3.05
C GLN A 45 -5.11 1.84 3.73
N LEU A 46 -5.80 1.34 4.76
CA LEU A 46 -6.69 2.13 5.60
C LEU A 46 -6.21 2.05 7.05
N ASP A 47 -5.96 3.20 7.65
CA ASP A 47 -5.38 3.31 8.98
C ASP A 47 -6.45 3.72 9.99
N PHE A 48 -6.55 2.93 11.07
CA PHE A 48 -7.46 3.18 12.17
C PHE A 48 -6.69 3.59 13.41
N TYR A 49 -7.04 4.74 13.99
CA TYR A 49 -6.51 5.12 15.29
C TYR A 49 -7.22 4.33 16.39
N VAL A 50 -6.44 3.81 17.34
CA VAL A 50 -6.90 3.06 18.52
C VAL A 50 -6.59 3.90 19.76
N PRO A 51 -7.56 4.71 20.26
CA PRO A 51 -7.31 5.64 21.35
C PRO A 51 -6.86 4.98 22.65
N SER A 52 -7.35 3.76 22.93
CA SER A 52 -7.01 3.03 24.15
C SER A 52 -5.55 2.61 24.23
N GLU A 53 -4.90 2.39 23.09
CA GLU A 53 -3.50 1.96 23.02
C GLU A 53 -2.57 3.05 22.47
N LYS A 54 -3.11 4.19 22.00
CA LYS A 54 -2.38 5.22 21.25
C LYS A 54 -1.58 4.62 20.07
N LYS A 55 -2.23 3.74 19.32
CA LYS A 55 -1.64 3.03 18.17
C LYS A 55 -2.45 3.25 16.90
N ILE A 56 -1.83 2.95 15.77
CA ILE A 56 -2.48 2.89 14.45
C ILE A 56 -2.59 1.42 14.05
N ALA A 57 -3.78 0.98 13.68
CA ALA A 57 -4.00 -0.29 13.01
C ALA A 57 -4.03 -0.04 11.50
N ALA A 58 -2.98 -0.43 10.80
CA ALA A 58 -2.85 -0.32 9.36
C ALA A 58 -3.42 -1.57 8.68
N PHE A 59 -4.42 -1.38 7.82
CA PHE A 59 -5.04 -2.46 7.05
C PHE A 59 -4.64 -2.37 5.58
N THR A 60 -3.81 -3.28 5.11
CA THR A 60 -3.47 -3.42 3.68
C THR A 60 -4.49 -4.33 2.99
N LEU A 61 -4.93 -3.98 1.78
CA LEU A 61 -6.05 -4.66 1.10
C LEU A 61 -5.66 -5.50 -0.13
N ASP A 62 -4.50 -5.29 -0.75
CA ASP A 62 -4.22 -5.82 -2.10
C ASP A 62 -4.07 -7.34 -2.16
N SER A 63 -3.32 -7.95 -1.24
CA SER A 63 -3.09 -9.41 -1.18
C SER A 63 -3.86 -10.08 -0.05
N GLY A 64 -5.14 -9.72 0.07
CA GLY A 64 -5.97 -10.04 1.24
C GLY A 64 -5.86 -8.97 2.32
N VAL A 65 -6.77 -9.02 3.30
CA VAL A 65 -6.77 -8.05 4.39
C VAL A 65 -5.74 -8.46 5.43
N LYS A 66 -4.70 -7.64 5.59
CA LYS A 66 -3.67 -7.80 6.63
C LYS A 66 -3.74 -6.63 7.57
N VAL A 67 -3.67 -6.88 8.88
CA VAL A 67 -3.65 -5.84 9.90
C VAL A 67 -2.29 -5.81 10.60
N GLN A 68 -1.75 -4.61 10.77
CA GLN A 68 -0.52 -4.36 11.54
C GLN A 68 -0.79 -3.26 12.56
N LEU A 69 -0.38 -3.48 13.81
CA LEU A 69 -0.44 -2.45 14.85
C LEU A 69 0.91 -1.73 14.89
N LEU A 70 0.87 -0.42 14.67
CA LEU A 70 2.01 0.48 14.63
C LEU A 70 1.93 1.49 15.78
N GLU A 71 3.08 1.86 16.33
CA GLU A 71 3.15 2.94 17.32
C GLU A 71 3.00 4.31 16.64
N THR A 72 2.30 5.23 17.29
CA THR A 72 2.25 6.61 16.80
C THR A 72 3.57 7.31 17.07
N MET A 73 4.20 7.86 16.03
CA MET A 73 5.43 8.65 16.20
C MET A 73 5.19 10.00 16.92
N ASN A 74 3.95 10.49 16.90
CA ASN A 74 3.57 11.77 17.50
C ASN A 74 2.45 11.60 18.52
N ASN A 75 2.45 12.43 19.57
CA ASN A 75 1.38 12.48 20.56
C ASN A 75 0.09 13.16 20.05
N LYS A 76 0.08 13.65 18.81
CA LYS A 76 -1.09 14.30 18.22
C LYS A 76 -2.12 13.23 17.84
N VAL A 77 -3.31 13.32 18.44
CA VAL A 77 -4.45 12.47 18.08
C VAL A 77 -4.93 12.87 16.68
N PRO A 78 -5.03 11.93 15.73
CA PRO A 78 -5.54 12.24 14.40
C PRO A 78 -7.04 12.51 14.45
N GLU A 79 -7.54 13.29 13.49
CA GLU A 79 -8.96 13.50 13.33
C GLU A 79 -9.62 12.30 12.66
N LYS A 80 -10.91 12.11 12.96
CA LYS A 80 -11.70 11.07 12.31
C LYS A 80 -11.93 11.44 10.85
N LEU A 81 -11.64 10.50 9.97
CA LEU A 81 -11.90 10.58 8.54
C LEU A 81 -13.24 9.90 8.22
N ASP A 82 -14.07 10.57 7.43
CA ASP A 82 -15.29 9.98 6.88
C ASP A 82 -14.99 9.19 5.59
N MET A 83 -15.91 8.31 5.20
CA MET A 83 -15.73 7.40 4.06
C MET A 83 -16.17 8.05 2.74
N ASN A 84 -16.78 9.23 2.79
CA ASN A 84 -17.41 9.86 1.64
C ASN A 84 -16.43 10.83 1.01
N THR A 85 -15.75 10.47 -0.08
CA THR A 85 -14.92 11.42 -0.82
C THR A 85 -15.63 11.97 -2.05
N ASN A 86 -15.33 13.23 -2.37
CA ASN A 86 -15.80 13.90 -3.58
C ASN A 86 -14.80 13.73 -4.75
N VAL A 87 -13.52 13.52 -4.43
CA VAL A 87 -12.47 13.20 -5.40
C VAL A 87 -12.29 11.69 -5.52
N ASP A 88 -12.18 11.23 -6.76
CA ASP A 88 -11.81 9.87 -7.12
C ASP A 88 -10.29 9.72 -7.14
N LEU A 89 -9.77 8.57 -6.69
CA LEU A 89 -8.34 8.26 -6.71
C LEU A 89 -7.75 8.39 -8.13
N ASP A 90 -8.43 7.84 -9.12
CA ASP A 90 -8.00 7.91 -10.53
C ASP A 90 -8.04 9.34 -11.09
N ALA A 91 -8.89 10.22 -10.53
CA ALA A 91 -8.96 11.62 -10.96
C ALA A 91 -7.79 12.46 -10.44
N LEU A 92 -7.10 12.01 -9.38
CA LEU A 92 -5.94 12.73 -8.83
C LEU A 92 -4.84 12.90 -9.86
N HIS A 93 -4.62 11.90 -10.73
CA HIS A 93 -3.64 11.98 -11.80
C HIS A 93 -3.95 13.13 -12.76
N GLY A 94 -5.18 13.21 -13.27
CA GLY A 94 -5.60 14.28 -14.18
C GLY A 94 -5.55 15.67 -13.55
N ILE A 95 -6.00 15.81 -12.29
CA ILE A 95 -5.92 17.07 -11.55
C ILE A 95 -4.47 17.56 -11.44
N LEU A 96 -3.54 16.63 -11.17
CA LEU A 96 -2.12 16.95 -11.08
C LEU A 96 -1.52 17.30 -12.44
N GLU A 97 -1.82 16.56 -13.50
CA GLU A 97 -1.32 16.87 -14.84
C GLU A 97 -1.76 18.25 -15.32
N ASP A 98 -3.01 18.61 -15.09
CA ASP A 98 -3.53 19.93 -15.49
C ASP A 98 -2.83 21.05 -14.71
N GLU A 99 -2.64 20.88 -13.40
CA GLU A 99 -1.90 21.85 -12.59
C GLU A 99 -0.40 21.92 -12.95
N MET A 100 0.22 20.78 -13.32
CA MET A 100 1.60 20.73 -13.80
C MET A 100 1.77 21.50 -15.11
N LYS A 101 0.84 21.34 -16.06
CA LYS A 101 0.82 22.09 -17.32
C LYS A 101 0.69 23.59 -17.06
N ASN A 102 -0.19 24.00 -16.16
CA ASN A 102 -0.36 25.40 -15.77
C ASN A 102 0.93 26.02 -15.17
N ARG A 103 1.82 25.20 -14.63
CA ARG A 103 3.11 25.61 -14.03
C ARG A 103 4.32 25.32 -14.92
N ASN A 104 4.11 24.96 -16.19
CA ASN A 104 5.16 24.59 -17.14
C ASN A 104 6.08 23.45 -16.66
N ILE A 105 5.53 22.48 -15.91
CA ILE A 105 6.25 21.27 -15.51
C ILE A 105 6.02 20.22 -16.59
N THR A 106 7.10 19.82 -17.29
CA THR A 106 7.05 18.90 -18.44
C THR A 106 7.34 17.45 -18.08
N ASP A 107 7.71 17.18 -16.82
CA ASP A 107 8.02 15.81 -16.37
C ASP A 107 6.75 14.96 -16.29
N GLU A 108 6.92 13.64 -16.43
CA GLU A 108 5.83 12.68 -16.30
C GLU A 108 5.74 12.14 -14.88
N ILE A 109 4.52 11.92 -14.38
CA ILE A 109 4.29 11.26 -13.10
C ILE A 109 4.45 9.75 -13.27
N LYS A 110 5.37 9.12 -12.55
CA LYS A 110 5.57 7.67 -12.56
C LYS A 110 4.85 6.96 -11.41
N LYS A 111 4.76 7.63 -10.26
CA LYS A 111 4.12 7.08 -9.05
C LYS A 111 3.46 8.18 -8.26
N ILE A 112 2.29 7.90 -7.69
CA ILE A 112 1.58 8.80 -6.77
C ILE A 112 1.42 8.09 -5.43
N VAL A 113 1.95 8.69 -4.37
CA VAL A 113 1.63 8.33 -2.99
C VAL A 113 0.60 9.33 -2.48
N ALA A 114 -0.65 8.91 -2.38
CA ALA A 114 -1.78 9.72 -1.95
C ALA A 114 -2.19 9.38 -0.52
N ILE A 115 -2.23 10.40 0.33
CA ILE A 115 -2.61 10.31 1.73
C ILE A 115 -3.85 11.17 1.95
N LEU A 116 -5.01 10.53 2.12
CA LEU A 116 -6.23 11.20 2.51
C LEU A 116 -6.31 11.29 4.02
N GLN A 117 -6.47 12.51 4.54
CA GLN A 117 -6.64 12.77 5.95
C GLN A 117 -7.65 13.90 6.17
N ASN A 118 -8.20 13.95 7.38
CA ASN A 118 -9.02 15.07 7.83
C ASN A 118 -8.13 16.03 8.66
N ILE A 119 -8.14 17.31 8.32
CA ILE A 119 -7.40 18.36 9.04
C ILE A 119 -8.34 19.55 9.24
N ASP A 120 -8.57 19.92 10.49
CA ASP A 120 -9.46 21.01 10.88
C ASP A 120 -10.87 20.86 10.27
N GLY A 121 -11.37 19.62 10.23
CA GLY A 121 -12.66 19.28 9.63
C GLY A 121 -12.72 19.31 8.10
N LYS A 122 -11.58 19.49 7.41
CA LYS A 122 -11.48 19.43 5.95
C LYS A 122 -10.71 18.20 5.49
N LYS A 123 -11.27 17.50 4.51
CA LYS A 123 -10.61 16.39 3.83
C LYS A 123 -9.56 16.89 2.85
N LEU A 124 -8.31 16.49 3.09
CA LEU A 124 -7.17 16.89 2.30
C LEU A 124 -6.44 15.66 1.76
N TRP A 125 -6.21 15.67 0.45
CA TRP A 125 -5.34 14.73 -0.24
C TRP A 125 -3.91 15.29 -0.26
N ASN A 126 -2.99 14.61 0.42
CA ASN A 126 -1.58 14.94 0.40
C ASN A 126 -0.87 13.96 -0.53
N LEU A 127 -0.38 14.48 -1.64
CA LEU A 127 0.15 13.73 -2.75
C LEU A 127 1.66 13.93 -2.80
N ASN A 128 2.42 12.84 -2.81
CA ASN A 128 3.83 12.84 -3.15
C ASN A 128 3.98 12.05 -4.45
N CYS A 129 4.34 12.74 -5.53
CA CYS A 129 4.45 12.17 -6.85
C CYS A 129 5.92 12.05 -7.24
N VAL A 130 6.32 10.86 -7.67
CA VAL A 130 7.66 10.63 -8.24
C VAL A 130 7.58 10.94 -9.72
N LEU A 131 8.43 11.86 -10.18
CA LEU A 131 8.51 12.29 -11.57
C LEU A 131 9.63 11.53 -12.31
N SER A 132 9.56 11.49 -13.64
CA SER A 132 10.59 10.89 -14.51
C SER A 132 11.99 11.47 -14.32
N GLY A 133 12.11 12.74 -13.93
CA GLY A 133 13.38 13.46 -13.73
C GLY A 133 14.04 13.30 -12.35
N MET A 134 13.78 12.23 -11.59
CA MET A 134 14.27 12.04 -10.20
C MET A 134 13.86 13.16 -9.24
N GLN A 135 12.69 13.74 -9.45
CA GLN A 135 12.13 14.78 -8.61
C GLN A 135 10.84 14.32 -7.96
N ILE A 136 10.52 14.96 -6.84
CA ILE A 136 9.30 14.69 -6.09
C ILE A 136 8.43 15.93 -6.17
N LEU A 137 7.23 15.77 -6.70
CA LEU A 137 6.19 16.80 -6.65
C LEU A 137 5.32 16.55 -5.42
N ARG A 138 5.27 17.51 -4.51
CA ARG A 138 4.33 17.50 -3.39
C ARG A 138 3.14 18.35 -3.73
N ALA A 139 1.94 17.81 -3.62
CA ALA A 139 0.71 18.53 -3.88
C ALA A 139 -0.32 18.27 -2.79
N HIS A 140 -1.07 19.31 -2.42
CA HIS A 140 -2.18 19.23 -1.50
C HIS A 140 -3.45 19.55 -2.29
N VAL A 141 -4.37 18.60 -2.37
CA VAL A 141 -5.64 18.74 -3.10
C VAL A 141 -6.79 18.70 -2.12
N ASP A 142 -7.65 19.71 -2.18
CA ASP A 142 -8.86 19.77 -1.37
C ASP A 142 -9.94 18.84 -1.95
N ASP A 143 -10.50 17.97 -1.11
CA ASP A 143 -11.51 17.00 -1.57
C ASP A 143 -12.81 17.71 -2.03
N ALA A 144 -13.20 18.81 -1.36
CA ALA A 144 -14.46 19.49 -1.65
C ALA A 144 -14.43 20.28 -2.98
N SER A 145 -13.43 21.14 -3.15
CA SER A 145 -13.27 21.99 -4.33
C SER A 145 -12.58 21.30 -5.50
N LYS A 146 -11.91 20.16 -5.26
CA LYS A 146 -11.06 19.45 -6.23
C LYS A 146 -9.89 20.30 -6.74
N SER A 147 -9.52 21.36 -6.01
CA SER A 147 -8.47 22.28 -6.39
C SER A 147 -7.15 21.95 -5.71
N VAL A 148 -6.04 22.26 -6.39
CA VAL A 148 -4.70 22.13 -5.81
C VAL A 148 -4.42 23.36 -4.94
N LEU A 149 -4.44 23.17 -3.62
CA LEU A 149 -4.17 24.24 -2.65
C LEU A 149 -2.70 24.63 -2.62
N LYS A 150 -1.82 23.64 -2.79
CA LYS A 150 -0.38 23.80 -2.68
C LYS A 150 0.30 22.81 -3.61
N MET A 151 1.34 23.25 -4.31
CA MET A 151 2.19 22.37 -5.11
C MET A 151 3.64 22.86 -5.04
N GLU A 152 4.54 21.96 -4.69
CA GLU A 152 5.97 22.20 -4.49
C GLU A 152 6.78 21.12 -5.21
N ARG A 153 7.78 21.53 -6.00
CA ARG A 153 8.74 20.63 -6.63
C ARG A 153 9.98 20.55 -5.74
N LEU A 154 10.39 19.34 -5.38
CA LEU A 154 11.58 19.07 -4.59
C LEU A 154 12.55 18.20 -5.39
N SER A 155 13.83 18.57 -5.41
CA SER A 155 14.87 17.68 -5.89
C SER A 155 15.19 16.63 -4.83
N MET A 156 15.44 15.39 -5.25
CA MET A 156 15.97 14.38 -4.32
C MET A 156 17.31 14.80 -3.70
N MET A 157 18.10 15.62 -4.39
CA MET A 157 19.32 16.19 -3.82
C MET A 157 19.03 17.12 -2.64
N ASP A 158 17.96 17.94 -2.71
CA ASP A 158 17.57 18.84 -1.63
C ASP A 158 17.13 18.07 -0.38
N LEU A 159 16.49 16.90 -0.58
CA LEU A 159 16.13 16.00 0.50
C LEU A 159 17.39 15.38 1.14
N MET A 160 18.36 14.94 0.34
CA MET A 160 19.63 14.40 0.85
C MET A 160 20.43 15.44 1.65
N GLN A 161 20.43 16.70 1.23
CA GLN A 161 21.13 17.78 1.96
C GLN A 161 20.46 18.14 3.30
N LYS A 162 19.15 17.94 3.43
CA LYS A 162 18.39 18.25 4.66
C LYS A 162 18.44 17.13 5.71
N VAL A 163 18.92 15.94 5.36
CA VAL A 163 19.18 14.89 6.35
C VAL A 163 20.47 15.27 7.09
N PRO A 164 20.45 15.46 8.42
CA PRO A 164 21.65 15.80 9.18
C PRO A 164 22.72 14.75 8.91
N GLY A 165 23.94 15.19 8.61
CA GLY A 165 25.08 14.33 8.27
C GLY A 165 25.41 13.25 9.31
N ASN A 166 24.76 13.27 10.49
CA ASN A 166 24.86 12.22 11.51
C ASN A 166 24.08 10.94 11.14
N MET A 167 22.91 11.02 10.48
CA MET A 167 22.20 9.83 9.96
C MET A 167 22.89 9.25 8.72
N LEU A 168 23.42 10.12 7.85
CA LEU A 168 24.26 9.69 6.72
C LEU A 168 25.57 9.09 7.23
N LYS A 169 26.16 9.61 8.31
CA LYS A 169 27.30 8.98 8.97
C LYS A 169 26.96 7.67 9.65
N GLU A 170 25.72 7.40 10.08
CA GLU A 170 25.35 6.08 10.58
C GLU A 170 25.06 5.09 9.45
N ALA A 171 24.47 5.53 8.34
CA ALA A 171 24.34 4.73 7.12
C ALA A 171 25.70 4.48 6.42
N VAL A 172 26.70 5.34 6.62
CA VAL A 172 28.05 5.25 6.01
C VAL A 172 29.14 4.82 7.01
N LYS A 173 28.87 4.77 8.32
CA LYS A 173 29.77 4.17 9.33
C LYS A 173 29.74 2.65 9.32
N GLY A 174 28.78 2.03 8.64
CA GLY A 174 29.02 0.73 8.02
C GLY A 174 29.98 0.92 6.85
N LYS A 175 31.30 0.96 7.12
CA LYS A 175 32.30 0.74 6.06
C LYS A 175 32.10 -0.68 5.53
N MET A 176 31.24 -0.86 4.53
CA MET A 176 31.36 -1.99 3.63
C MET A 176 32.49 -1.65 2.67
N SER A 177 33.62 -2.33 2.84
CA SER A 177 34.66 -2.36 1.82
C SER A 177 34.08 -2.94 0.53
N LYS A 178 34.74 -2.73 -0.61
CA LYS A 178 34.33 -3.38 -1.89
C LYS A 178 34.24 -4.91 -1.76
N ASP A 179 34.95 -5.51 -0.81
CA ASP A 179 34.90 -6.94 -0.51
C ASP A 179 33.63 -7.34 0.27
N ASP A 180 33.11 -6.45 1.13
CA ASP A 180 31.86 -6.69 1.87
C ASP A 180 30.64 -6.62 0.95
N VAL A 181 30.62 -5.67 -0.01
CA VAL A 181 29.57 -5.58 -1.05
C VAL A 181 29.52 -6.84 -1.90
N LYS A 182 30.69 -7.41 -2.24
CA LYS A 182 30.78 -8.65 -2.99
C LYS A 182 30.29 -9.86 -2.17
N SER A 183 30.51 -9.84 -0.86
CA SER A 183 30.01 -10.87 0.05
C SER A 183 28.49 -10.82 0.25
N GLU A 184 27.89 -9.63 0.26
CA GLU A 184 26.44 -9.47 0.39
C GLU A 184 25.69 -9.74 -0.92
N LEU A 185 26.26 -9.38 -2.08
CA LEU A 185 25.75 -9.80 -3.38
C LEU A 185 25.70 -11.34 -3.48
N GLY A 186 26.76 -12.03 -3.06
CA GLY A 186 26.76 -13.50 -3.02
C GLY A 186 25.79 -14.13 -2.01
N LYS A 187 25.32 -13.39 -0.99
CA LYS A 187 24.25 -13.83 -0.10
C LYS A 187 22.87 -13.63 -0.71
N LEU A 188 22.69 -12.56 -1.49
CA LEU A 188 21.47 -12.30 -2.25
C LEU A 188 21.26 -13.34 -3.35
N ASP A 189 22.30 -13.70 -4.10
CA ASP A 189 22.23 -14.75 -5.13
C ASP A 189 21.82 -16.10 -4.51
N LYS A 190 22.38 -16.46 -3.34
CA LYS A 190 22.00 -17.68 -2.61
C LYS A 190 20.56 -17.65 -2.09
N MET A 191 20.11 -16.49 -1.63
CA MET A 191 18.73 -16.33 -1.17
C MET A 191 17.75 -16.38 -2.35
N GLU A 192 18.13 -15.87 -3.51
CA GLU A 192 17.35 -15.97 -4.74
C GLU A 192 17.25 -17.42 -5.24
N GLU A 193 18.36 -18.19 -5.18
CA GLU A 193 18.36 -19.64 -5.47
C GLU A 193 17.46 -20.42 -4.50
N GLU A 194 17.51 -20.12 -3.19
CA GLU A 194 16.64 -20.76 -2.18
C GLU A 194 15.15 -20.45 -2.43
N ILE A 195 14.82 -19.19 -2.74
CA ILE A 195 13.45 -18.76 -3.08
C ILE A 195 12.97 -19.44 -4.35
N GLU A 196 13.83 -19.61 -5.37
CA GLU A 196 13.45 -20.28 -6.61
C GLU A 196 13.22 -21.78 -6.38
N LYS A 197 14.01 -22.42 -5.51
CA LYS A 197 13.82 -23.81 -5.11
C LYS A 197 12.52 -24.01 -4.35
N GLU A 198 12.22 -23.15 -3.39
CA GLU A 198 10.97 -23.21 -2.60
C GLU A 198 9.73 -22.97 -3.49
N LYS A 199 9.82 -22.05 -4.47
CA LYS A 199 8.77 -21.85 -5.47
C LYS A 199 8.51 -23.10 -6.32
N LYS A 200 9.57 -23.82 -6.73
CA LYS A 200 9.44 -25.07 -7.50
C LYS A 200 8.81 -26.19 -6.66
N GLU A 201 9.18 -26.30 -5.40
CA GLU A 201 8.60 -27.28 -4.47
C GLU A 201 7.10 -27.01 -4.23
N LEU A 202 6.71 -25.75 -4.02
CA LEU A 202 5.30 -25.36 -3.86
C LEU A 202 4.48 -25.58 -5.15
N ALA A 203 5.06 -25.32 -6.32
CA ALA A 203 4.40 -25.60 -7.60
C ALA A 203 4.16 -27.10 -7.81
N PHE A 204 5.14 -27.94 -7.46
CA PHE A 204 5.02 -29.39 -7.52
C PHE A 204 3.97 -29.94 -6.54
N GLU A 205 3.90 -29.39 -5.32
CA GLU A 205 2.85 -29.77 -4.37
C GLU A 205 1.44 -29.40 -4.85
N LEU A 206 1.30 -28.24 -5.50
CA LEU A 206 0.04 -27.79 -6.09
C LEU A 206 -0.43 -28.75 -7.18
N GLU A 207 0.46 -29.10 -8.11
CA GLU A 207 0.16 -30.04 -9.20
C GLU A 207 -0.24 -31.43 -8.67
N LYS A 208 0.44 -31.91 -7.62
CA LYS A 208 0.10 -33.17 -6.95
C LYS A 208 -1.27 -33.11 -6.24
N LYS A 209 -1.62 -32.00 -5.61
CA LYS A 209 -2.94 -31.81 -4.98
C LYS A 209 -4.05 -31.77 -6.05
N GLU A 210 -3.78 -31.17 -7.20
CA GLU A 210 -4.72 -31.11 -8.31
C GLU A 210 -4.97 -32.47 -8.97
N SER A 211 -3.94 -33.31 -9.12
CA SER A 211 -4.09 -34.67 -9.66
C SER A 211 -4.90 -35.57 -8.72
N ILE A 212 -4.61 -35.54 -7.42
CA ILE A 212 -5.39 -36.28 -6.39
C ILE A 212 -6.87 -35.82 -6.40
N ALA A 213 -7.12 -34.52 -6.50
CA ALA A 213 -8.48 -33.99 -6.55
C ALA A 213 -9.25 -34.39 -7.83
N LYS A 214 -8.55 -34.64 -8.94
CA LYS A 214 -9.15 -35.17 -10.18
C LYS A 214 -9.50 -36.65 -10.04
N GLU A 215 -8.60 -37.46 -9.50
CA GLU A 215 -8.83 -38.90 -9.27
C GLU A 215 -10.01 -39.14 -8.30
N GLU A 216 -10.10 -38.38 -7.20
CA GLU A 216 -11.24 -38.49 -6.27
C GLU A 216 -12.58 -38.13 -6.92
N LYS A 217 -12.59 -37.16 -7.85
CA LYS A 217 -13.80 -36.77 -8.59
C LYS A 217 -14.22 -37.86 -9.59
N GLU A 218 -13.27 -38.56 -10.20
CA GLU A 218 -13.56 -39.68 -11.11
C GLU A 218 -14.05 -40.91 -10.34
N ALA A 219 -13.43 -41.26 -9.21
CA ALA A 219 -13.88 -42.35 -8.35
C ALA A 219 -15.32 -42.14 -7.84
N LYS A 220 -15.67 -40.90 -7.45
CA LYS A 220 -17.04 -40.54 -7.02
C LYS A 220 -18.07 -40.59 -8.16
N LYS A 221 -17.66 -40.43 -9.43
CA LYS A 221 -18.56 -40.59 -10.59
C LYS A 221 -18.87 -42.06 -10.88
N GLN A 222 -17.91 -42.96 -10.66
CA GLN A 222 -18.09 -44.40 -10.89
C GLN A 222 -18.89 -45.08 -9.76
N ALA A 223 -18.87 -44.53 -8.54
CA ALA A 223 -19.57 -45.08 -7.38
C ALA A 223 -21.07 -44.72 -7.27
N LYS A 224 -21.69 -44.06 -8.26
CA LYS A 224 -23.14 -43.79 -8.22
C LYS A 224 -23.92 -45.08 -8.54
N PRO A 225 -24.62 -45.71 -7.58
CA PRO A 225 -25.39 -46.91 -7.86
C PRO A 225 -26.54 -46.55 -8.80
N LYS A 226 -26.72 -47.35 -9.86
CA LYS A 226 -27.91 -47.34 -10.69
C LYS A 226 -29.10 -47.72 -9.78
N MET A 227 -29.78 -46.72 -9.23
CA MET A 227 -31.08 -46.95 -8.59
C MET A 227 -32.04 -47.42 -9.68
N ASN A 228 -32.31 -48.72 -9.67
CA ASN A 228 -33.34 -49.34 -10.47
C ASN A 228 -34.68 -48.64 -10.18
N LYS A 229 -35.21 -47.97 -11.19
CA LYS A 229 -36.62 -47.58 -11.24
C LYS A 229 -37.43 -48.87 -11.39
N LYS A 230 -38.18 -49.24 -10.35
CA LYS A 230 -39.36 -50.09 -10.46
C LYS A 230 -40.55 -49.22 -10.87
#